data_AF-A0A2H5XXF1-F1
#
_entry.id   AF-A0A2H5XXF1-F1
#
_cell.length_a   1.000
_cell.length_b   1.000
_cell.length_c   1.000
_cell.angle_alpha   90.00
_cell.angle_beta   90.00
_cell.angle_gamma   90.00
#
_symmetry.space_group_name_H-M   'P 1'
#
loop_
_entity.id
_entity.type
_entity.pdbx_description
1 polymer ?
#
loop_
_entity_poly.entity_id
_entity_poly.type
_entity_poly.pdbx_seq_one_letter_code
_entity_poly.pdbx_strand_id
1 'polypeptide(L)'
;MSLTEEYAERFPAIPFVRWHGSILASPVGIGTYRMHLHDPEHHAALERALTSGINVVDTAATYSDGSAEELIGQVIASVAKHKGFSREHFVIVSKAGYIQGRNLNRALKREHQGHAFPQVVKYEEGLWHCMHPEFLQDQLDRSLRHIGTPYLDGYLLHNPEYFLLHAYREGMPLDQARAEFSYRIELAFHYLENEARARRIRWYGVSSNTFGLPADDPRFVSLELLWDVAERIGGPEHHFRIVQAPLNLLEPGIATEPNNSGETFLEFAKKRGLVVMTNRALNAVVQNSLVRLAVHAASSEPVPSESDIAARLAEAMQMEEHFASTLLPGLPFDAESKELLTDYLSPAQQLATLWDRFESLEQWHETETNYFLPRIREALDAVMRHPTEEVRTWVERYRSAIEQVFGMLTRYWAHRALPRLDAITTRAKQALGSPFDGMNIAQLAIAVPLATQGVTCTLVGARRSTYVESVRALLEHELPTIGRAEWEELLALGELVRV
;
A
#
# COMPACT_ATOMS: atom_id res chain seq x y z
N MET A 1 31.32 14.09 3.44
CA MET A 1 29.88 14.27 3.68
C MET A 1 29.14 13.63 2.51
N SER A 2 28.24 12.69 2.76
CA SER A 2 27.38 12.12 1.71
C SER A 2 26.34 13.17 1.28
N LEU A 3 25.76 13.05 0.08
CA LEU A 3 24.70 13.98 -0.36
C LEU A 3 23.40 13.84 0.45
N THR A 4 23.21 12.70 1.14
CA THR A 4 22.15 12.57 2.14
C THR A 4 22.45 13.32 3.44
N GLU A 5 23.74 13.46 3.82
CA GLU A 5 24.14 14.31 4.94
C GLU A 5 23.94 15.79 4.60
N GLU A 6 24.32 16.21 3.39
CA GLU A 6 24.00 17.55 2.88
C GLU A 6 22.50 17.81 2.84
N TYR A 7 21.69 16.82 2.42
CA TYR A 7 20.22 16.92 2.48
C TYR A 7 19.75 17.18 3.90
N ALA A 8 20.22 16.41 4.87
CA ALA A 8 19.81 16.52 6.27
C ALA A 8 20.17 17.89 6.88
N GLU A 9 21.33 18.44 6.54
CA GLU A 9 21.75 19.79 6.99
C GLU A 9 20.80 20.90 6.52
N ARG A 10 20.12 20.73 5.38
CA ARG A 10 19.10 21.68 4.90
C ARG A 10 17.81 21.62 5.70
N PHE A 11 17.58 20.58 6.50
CA PHE A 11 16.35 20.36 7.26
C PHE A 11 16.64 19.98 8.72
N PRO A 12 17.28 20.87 9.52
CA PRO A 12 17.79 20.55 10.86
C PRO A 12 16.72 20.22 11.90
N ALA A 13 15.45 20.54 11.62
CA ALA A 13 14.31 20.21 12.49
C ALA A 13 13.85 18.74 12.35
N ILE A 14 14.31 18.01 11.32
CA ILE A 14 13.92 16.62 11.08
C ILE A 14 14.94 15.70 11.74
N PRO A 15 14.51 14.73 12.56
CA PRO A 15 15.42 13.79 13.21
C PRO A 15 15.83 12.67 12.23
N PHE A 16 16.76 12.97 11.32
CA PHE A 16 17.28 11.98 10.37
C PHE A 16 17.92 10.78 11.07
N VAL A 17 17.59 9.59 10.57
CA VAL A 17 18.09 8.31 11.08
C VAL A 17 19.23 7.85 10.19
N ARG A 18 20.34 7.43 10.80
CA ARG A 18 21.44 6.81 10.07
C ARG A 18 21.09 5.38 9.70
N TRP A 19 20.97 5.13 8.40
CA TRP A 19 20.94 3.78 7.84
C TRP A 19 22.36 3.23 7.77
N HIS A 20 22.57 2.10 7.09
CA HIS A 20 23.89 1.50 6.98
C HIS A 20 24.93 2.45 6.32
N GLY A 21 26.12 2.54 6.90
CA GLY A 21 27.19 3.44 6.44
C GLY A 21 26.92 4.92 6.71
N SER A 22 26.97 5.75 5.66
CA SER A 22 26.83 7.21 5.76
C SER A 22 25.51 7.74 5.19
N ILE A 23 24.49 6.88 5.02
CA ILE A 23 23.19 7.30 4.50
C ILE A 23 22.33 7.81 5.65
N LEU A 24 21.93 9.08 5.55
CA LEU A 24 20.94 9.68 6.43
C LEU A 24 19.58 9.68 5.74
N ALA A 25 18.59 9.11 6.42
CA ALA A 25 17.25 8.92 5.90
C ALA A 25 16.24 9.59 6.82
N SER A 26 15.21 10.20 6.25
CA SER A 26 14.09 10.74 7.03
C SER A 26 13.35 9.59 7.75
N PRO A 27 12.91 9.80 9.00
CA PRO A 27 12.21 8.77 9.77
C PRO A 27 10.82 8.45 9.20
N VAL A 28 10.30 9.29 8.30
CA VAL A 28 9.14 8.99 7.45
C VAL A 28 9.61 8.81 6.01
N GLY A 29 8.96 7.91 5.27
CA GLY A 29 9.10 7.79 3.83
C GLY A 29 7.76 7.88 3.10
N ILE A 30 7.79 8.28 1.82
CA ILE A 30 6.60 8.32 0.98
C ILE A 30 6.43 6.98 0.26
N GLY A 31 5.36 6.27 0.61
CA GLY A 31 4.89 5.12 -0.15
C GLY A 31 4.12 5.57 -1.38
N THR A 32 4.54 5.12 -2.56
CA THR A 32 3.96 5.51 -3.85
C THR A 32 2.88 4.57 -4.36
N TYR A 33 2.39 3.65 -3.52
CA TYR A 33 1.25 2.80 -3.84
C TYR A 33 0.02 3.66 -4.15
N ARG A 34 -0.62 3.39 -5.30
CA ARG A 34 -1.74 4.18 -5.88
C ARG A 34 -1.38 5.61 -6.31
N MET A 35 -0.10 5.96 -6.42
CA MET A 35 0.33 7.15 -7.16
C MET A 35 0.46 6.84 -8.64
N HIS A 36 0.22 7.83 -9.48
CA HIS A 36 0.19 7.69 -10.93
C HIS A 36 0.81 8.93 -11.57
N LEU A 37 1.56 8.74 -12.65
CA LEU A 37 2.32 9.79 -13.34
C LEU A 37 1.45 10.96 -13.83
N HIS A 38 0.29 10.64 -14.39
CA HIS A 38 -0.62 11.64 -14.98
C HIS A 38 -1.49 12.38 -13.97
N ASP A 39 -1.33 12.14 -12.68
CA ASP A 39 -2.07 12.84 -11.65
C ASP A 39 -1.23 14.02 -11.11
N PRO A 40 -1.65 15.27 -11.34
CA PRO A 40 -0.90 16.44 -10.90
C PRO A 40 -0.82 16.56 -9.37
N GLU A 41 -1.81 16.05 -8.61
CA GLU A 41 -1.73 16.06 -7.14
C GLU A 41 -0.63 15.10 -6.65
N HIS A 42 -0.49 13.94 -7.29
CA HIS A 42 0.59 12.99 -6.96
C HIS A 42 1.97 13.58 -7.22
N HIS A 43 2.14 14.28 -8.35
CA HIS A 43 3.38 15.01 -8.64
C HIS A 43 3.66 16.09 -7.59
N ALA A 44 2.68 16.94 -7.29
CA ALA A 44 2.82 18.00 -6.30
C ALA A 44 3.09 17.46 -4.88
N ALA A 45 2.50 16.33 -4.52
CA ALA A 45 2.73 15.69 -3.22
C ALA A 45 4.15 15.14 -3.12
N LEU A 46 4.63 14.39 -4.12
CA LEU A 46 5.98 13.83 -4.10
C LEU A 46 7.05 14.93 -4.17
N GLU A 47 6.88 15.94 -5.04
CA GLU A 47 7.78 17.10 -5.09
C GLU A 47 7.83 17.81 -3.74
N ARG A 48 6.67 18.00 -3.11
CA ARG A 48 6.61 18.65 -1.79
C ARG A 48 7.38 17.85 -0.75
N ALA A 49 7.20 16.54 -0.68
CA ALA A 49 7.90 15.69 0.29
C ALA A 49 9.42 15.78 0.13
N LEU A 50 9.91 15.63 -1.11
CA LEU A 50 11.35 15.68 -1.42
C LEU A 50 11.96 17.05 -1.13
N THR A 51 11.17 18.13 -1.19
CA THR A 51 11.61 19.50 -0.93
C THR A 51 11.34 19.96 0.51
N SER A 52 10.82 19.07 1.37
CA SER A 52 10.40 19.41 2.75
C SER A 52 11.00 18.50 3.83
N GLY A 53 12.15 17.88 3.56
CA GLY A 53 12.89 17.07 4.54
C GLY A 53 12.53 15.59 4.57
N ILE A 54 11.75 15.08 3.62
CA ILE A 54 11.46 13.65 3.46
C ILE A 54 12.24 13.14 2.26
N ASN A 55 13.30 12.35 2.49
CA ASN A 55 14.16 11.83 1.42
C ASN A 55 14.01 10.34 1.12
N VAL A 56 13.16 9.61 1.86
CA VAL A 56 12.88 8.19 1.60
C VAL A 56 11.65 8.06 0.69
N VAL A 57 11.82 7.34 -0.43
CA VAL A 57 10.76 7.01 -1.38
C VAL A 57 10.66 5.50 -1.52
N ASP A 58 9.47 4.98 -1.25
CA ASP A 58 9.15 3.56 -1.34
C ASP A 58 8.22 3.29 -2.54
N THR A 59 8.60 2.35 -3.39
CA THR A 59 7.85 2.00 -4.61
C THR A 59 7.92 0.51 -4.93
N ALA A 60 7.33 0.09 -6.04
CA ALA A 60 7.44 -1.25 -6.59
C ALA A 60 7.11 -1.22 -8.08
N ALA A 61 7.66 -2.17 -8.84
CA ALA A 61 7.44 -2.28 -10.28
C ALA A 61 5.95 -2.45 -10.68
N THR A 62 5.10 -2.95 -9.77
CA THR A 62 3.66 -3.13 -10.00
C THR A 62 2.79 -1.97 -9.56
N TYR A 63 3.33 -0.95 -8.87
CA TYR A 63 2.52 0.17 -8.38
C TYR A 63 2.04 1.02 -9.54
N SER A 64 0.71 1.08 -9.69
CA SER A 64 0.04 1.69 -10.84
C SER A 64 0.63 1.19 -12.16
N ASP A 65 0.89 -0.12 -12.19
CA ASP A 65 1.46 -0.82 -13.34
C ASP A 65 2.81 -0.25 -13.82
N GLY A 66 3.60 0.34 -12.92
CA GLY A 66 4.91 0.95 -13.20
C GLY A 66 4.87 2.47 -13.34
N SER A 67 3.67 3.08 -13.42
CA SER A 67 3.52 4.53 -13.53
C SER A 67 4.04 5.30 -12.31
N ALA A 68 4.02 4.68 -11.12
CA ALA A 68 4.58 5.28 -9.91
C ALA A 68 6.10 5.46 -10.01
N GLU A 69 6.82 4.52 -10.62
CA GLU A 69 8.28 4.61 -10.83
C GLU A 69 8.63 5.72 -11.85
N GLU A 70 7.84 5.84 -12.92
CA GLU A 70 7.97 6.92 -13.90
C GLU A 70 7.72 8.29 -13.27
N LEU A 71 6.70 8.40 -12.39
CA LEU A 71 6.44 9.61 -11.61
C LEU A 71 7.65 10.02 -10.76
N ILE A 72 8.25 9.07 -10.04
CA ILE A 72 9.44 9.32 -9.22
C ILE A 72 10.58 9.87 -10.09
N GLY A 73 10.84 9.26 -11.25
CA GLY A 73 11.85 9.73 -12.18
C GLY A 73 11.62 11.17 -12.65
N GLN A 74 10.38 11.51 -13.01
CA GLN A 74 10.04 12.88 -13.42
C GLN A 74 10.18 13.90 -12.29
N VAL A 75 9.72 13.56 -11.08
CA VAL A 75 9.83 14.46 -9.92
C VAL A 75 11.30 14.66 -9.53
N ILE A 76 12.13 13.61 -9.53
CA ILE A 76 13.57 13.73 -9.24
C ILE A 76 14.26 14.63 -10.27
N ALA A 77 13.96 14.46 -11.55
CA ALA A 77 14.48 15.32 -12.60
C ALA A 77 14.03 16.79 -12.41
N SER A 78 12.76 17.00 -12.03
CA SER A 78 12.21 18.33 -11.73
C SER A 78 12.92 19.00 -10.56
N VAL A 79 13.00 18.34 -9.39
CA VAL A 79 13.66 18.92 -8.20
C VAL A 79 15.16 19.10 -8.40
N ALA A 80 15.79 18.25 -9.21
CA ALA A 80 17.19 18.45 -9.56
C ALA A 80 17.40 19.72 -10.39
N LYS A 81 16.53 19.94 -11.38
CA LYS A 81 16.58 21.13 -12.24
C LYS A 81 16.18 22.42 -11.53
N HIS A 82 15.23 22.36 -10.60
CA HIS A 82 14.55 23.56 -10.10
C HIS A 82 14.75 23.84 -8.60
N LYS A 83 15.26 22.88 -7.82
CA LYS A 83 15.32 22.99 -6.35
C LYS A 83 16.71 22.71 -5.77
N GLY A 84 17.72 22.46 -6.61
CA GLY A 84 19.11 22.27 -6.18
C GLY A 84 19.36 20.96 -5.43
N PHE A 85 18.56 19.93 -5.74
CA PHE A 85 18.80 18.56 -5.26
C PHE A 85 19.43 17.71 -6.38
N SER A 86 19.79 16.47 -6.07
CA SER A 86 20.25 15.48 -7.03
C SER A 86 19.75 14.10 -6.60
N ARG A 87 19.87 13.10 -7.47
CA ARG A 87 19.42 11.72 -7.19
C ARG A 87 19.96 11.17 -5.87
N GLU A 88 21.22 11.49 -5.54
CA GLU A 88 21.95 11.00 -4.38
C GLU A 88 21.49 11.62 -3.05
N HIS A 89 20.68 12.68 -3.09
CA HIS A 89 20.04 13.23 -1.89
C HIS A 89 18.89 12.35 -1.39
N PHE A 90 18.38 11.47 -2.25
CA PHE A 90 17.19 10.65 -1.99
C PHE A 90 17.56 9.18 -1.82
N VAL A 91 16.78 8.49 -0.99
CA VAL A 91 16.85 7.05 -0.75
C VAL A 91 15.65 6.40 -1.43
N ILE A 92 15.89 5.63 -2.49
CA ILE A 92 14.82 4.99 -3.26
C ILE A 92 14.85 3.48 -3.03
N VAL A 93 13.74 2.95 -2.54
CA VAL A 93 13.52 1.51 -2.31
C VAL A 93 12.43 1.02 -3.26
N SER A 94 12.77 0.14 -4.21
CA SER A 94 11.79 -0.54 -5.07
C SER A 94 11.68 -2.02 -4.70
N LYS A 95 10.70 -2.72 -5.29
CA LYS A 95 10.40 -4.12 -4.97
C LYS A 95 9.91 -4.87 -6.20
N ALA A 96 10.13 -6.18 -6.21
CA ALA A 96 9.57 -7.09 -7.21
C ALA A 96 9.09 -8.40 -6.58
N GLY A 97 8.02 -8.97 -7.16
CA GLY A 97 7.42 -10.22 -6.72
C GLY A 97 6.11 -10.48 -7.43
N TYR A 98 5.22 -9.48 -7.46
CA TYR A 98 3.93 -9.58 -8.14
C TYR A 98 4.04 -9.59 -9.67
N ILE A 99 3.24 -10.44 -10.29
CA ILE A 99 2.99 -10.49 -11.74
C ILE A 99 1.50 -10.19 -11.95
N GLN A 100 1.22 -8.94 -12.28
CA GLN A 100 -0.11 -8.36 -12.49
C GLN A 100 -0.06 -7.37 -13.67
N GLY A 101 -1.21 -6.93 -14.19
CA GLY A 101 -1.27 -5.87 -15.21
C GLY A 101 -0.38 -6.14 -16.44
N ARG A 102 0.44 -5.16 -16.86
CA ARG A 102 1.40 -5.31 -17.96
C ARG A 102 2.40 -6.43 -17.71
N ASN A 103 2.79 -6.69 -16.46
CA ASN A 103 3.69 -7.82 -16.15
C ASN A 103 3.01 -9.17 -16.37
N LEU A 104 1.71 -9.31 -16.07
CA LEU A 104 0.96 -10.53 -16.34
C LEU A 104 0.83 -10.78 -17.86
N ASN A 105 0.49 -9.75 -18.64
CA ASN A 105 0.43 -9.85 -20.10
C ASN A 105 1.77 -10.32 -20.69
N ARG A 106 2.88 -9.84 -20.13
CA ARG A 106 4.23 -10.24 -20.55
C ARG A 106 4.58 -11.67 -20.12
N ALA A 107 4.24 -12.07 -18.91
CA ALA A 107 4.46 -13.42 -18.42
C ALA A 107 3.68 -14.44 -19.26
N LEU A 108 2.40 -14.15 -19.56
CA LEU A 108 1.57 -14.94 -20.47
C LEU A 108 2.20 -15.04 -21.86
N LYS A 109 2.66 -13.91 -22.43
CA LYS A 109 3.33 -13.94 -23.75
C LYS A 109 4.59 -14.81 -23.75
N ARG A 110 5.41 -14.72 -22.70
CA ARG A 110 6.61 -15.57 -22.54
C ARG A 110 6.24 -17.05 -22.43
N GLU A 111 5.20 -17.38 -21.67
CA GLU A 111 4.71 -18.76 -21.52
C GLU A 111 4.24 -19.33 -22.86
N HIS A 112 3.43 -18.58 -23.63
CA HIS A 112 3.00 -19.00 -24.98
C HIS A 112 4.18 -19.19 -25.95
N GLN A 113 5.28 -18.49 -25.74
CA GLN A 113 6.50 -18.60 -26.54
C GLN A 113 7.44 -19.71 -26.05
N GLY A 114 7.07 -20.50 -25.02
CA GLY A 114 7.90 -21.56 -24.46
C GLY A 114 9.06 -21.08 -23.58
N HIS A 115 9.02 -19.82 -23.13
CA HIS A 115 10.07 -19.16 -22.33
C HIS A 115 9.51 -18.63 -21.00
N ALA A 116 8.59 -19.37 -20.37
CA ALA A 116 7.99 -19.02 -19.10
C ALA A 116 9.05 -18.74 -18.03
N PHE A 117 8.80 -17.78 -17.14
CA PHE A 117 9.66 -17.60 -15.98
C PHE A 117 9.59 -18.86 -15.10
N PRO A 118 10.72 -19.38 -14.60
CA PRO A 118 10.70 -20.50 -13.67
C PRO A 118 10.01 -20.14 -12.34
N GLN A 119 9.48 -21.16 -11.66
CA GLN A 119 8.94 -21.07 -10.30
C GLN A 119 7.81 -20.03 -10.07
N VAL A 120 7.10 -19.63 -11.14
CA VAL A 120 5.92 -18.76 -11.03
C VAL A 120 4.83 -19.46 -10.21
N VAL A 121 4.29 -18.73 -9.23
CA VAL A 121 3.13 -19.10 -8.43
C VAL A 121 1.90 -18.42 -9.04
N LYS A 122 0.97 -19.21 -9.57
CA LYS A 122 -0.30 -18.71 -10.14
C LYS A 122 -1.37 -18.74 -9.05
N TYR A 123 -1.38 -17.73 -8.19
CA TYR A 123 -2.18 -17.74 -6.96
C TYR A 123 -3.69 -17.63 -7.23
N GLU A 124 -4.10 -16.73 -8.11
CA GLU A 124 -5.47 -16.61 -8.63
C GLU A 124 -5.48 -15.89 -9.99
N GLU A 125 -6.66 -15.76 -10.59
CA GLU A 125 -6.82 -15.01 -11.85
C GLU A 125 -6.40 -13.55 -11.66
N GLY A 126 -5.48 -13.07 -12.52
CA GLY A 126 -4.98 -11.69 -12.43
C GLY A 126 -3.88 -11.45 -11.38
N LEU A 127 -3.58 -12.43 -10.50
CA LEU A 127 -2.55 -12.31 -9.45
C LEU A 127 -1.62 -13.51 -9.42
N TRP A 128 -0.45 -13.33 -10.02
CA TRP A 128 0.66 -14.28 -9.98
C TRP A 128 1.83 -13.70 -9.16
N HIS A 129 2.76 -14.56 -8.75
CA HIS A 129 3.96 -14.18 -7.99
C HIS A 129 5.20 -14.92 -8.51
N CYS A 130 6.35 -14.28 -8.49
CA CYS A 130 7.63 -14.90 -8.82
C CYS A 130 8.78 -14.17 -8.12
N MET A 131 9.70 -14.95 -7.55
CA MET A 131 10.98 -14.45 -7.00
C MET A 131 12.20 -15.10 -7.65
N HIS A 132 12.02 -15.75 -8.80
CA HIS A 132 13.12 -16.36 -9.53
C HIS A 132 14.06 -15.29 -10.11
N PRO A 133 15.39 -15.50 -10.11
CA PRO A 133 16.38 -14.56 -10.66
C PRO A 133 16.05 -13.96 -12.03
N GLU A 134 15.58 -14.78 -12.98
CA GLU A 134 15.21 -14.29 -14.33
C GLU A 134 14.10 -13.23 -14.30
N PHE A 135 13.11 -13.40 -13.42
CA PHE A 135 12.05 -12.42 -13.27
C PHE A 135 12.57 -11.17 -12.54
N LEU A 136 13.31 -11.36 -11.44
CA LEU A 136 13.89 -10.25 -10.69
C LEU A 136 14.80 -9.37 -11.55
N GLN A 137 15.60 -9.97 -12.43
CA GLN A 137 16.43 -9.25 -13.38
C GLN A 137 15.61 -8.40 -14.37
N ASP A 138 14.59 -8.99 -14.98
CA ASP A 138 13.70 -8.26 -15.88
C ASP A 138 13.01 -7.08 -15.17
N GLN A 139 12.61 -7.27 -13.91
CA GLN A 139 11.97 -6.21 -13.13
C GLN A 139 12.96 -5.13 -12.71
N LEU A 140 14.16 -5.46 -12.22
CA LEU A 140 15.18 -4.48 -11.83
C LEU A 140 15.60 -3.62 -13.04
N ASP A 141 15.83 -4.25 -14.19
CA ASP A 141 16.13 -3.53 -15.45
C ASP A 141 15.04 -2.50 -15.81
N ARG A 142 13.77 -2.82 -15.54
CA ARG A 142 12.64 -1.91 -15.81
C ARG A 142 12.55 -0.80 -14.78
N SER A 143 12.66 -1.12 -13.50
CA SER A 143 12.64 -0.13 -12.42
C SER A 143 13.71 0.95 -12.60
N LEU A 144 14.95 0.54 -12.92
CA LEU A 144 16.04 1.50 -13.20
C LEU A 144 15.73 2.40 -14.42
N ARG A 145 15.11 1.84 -15.47
CA ARG A 145 14.69 2.62 -16.65
C ARG A 145 13.52 3.57 -16.37
N HIS A 146 12.48 3.11 -15.67
CA HIS A 146 11.31 3.93 -15.33
C HIS A 146 11.70 5.12 -14.46
N ILE A 147 12.53 4.88 -13.43
CA ILE A 147 13.01 5.94 -12.52
C ILE A 147 14.09 6.80 -13.21
N GLY A 148 14.78 6.26 -14.22
CA GLY A 148 15.85 6.97 -14.93
C GLY A 148 17.13 7.11 -14.08
N THR A 149 17.48 6.08 -13.30
CA THR A 149 18.63 6.09 -12.38
C THR A 149 19.50 4.84 -12.59
N PRO A 150 20.83 4.94 -12.42
CA PRO A 150 21.70 3.78 -12.58
C PRO A 150 21.66 2.81 -11.38
N TYR A 151 21.11 3.23 -10.23
CA TYR A 151 21.04 2.40 -9.03
C TYR A 151 19.82 2.66 -8.15
N LEU A 152 19.43 1.65 -7.36
CA LEU A 152 18.50 1.78 -6.23
C LEU A 152 19.23 1.71 -4.90
N ASP A 153 18.74 2.43 -3.89
CA ASP A 153 19.31 2.33 -2.53
C ASP A 153 18.85 1.03 -1.87
N GLY A 154 17.62 0.59 -2.13
CA GLY A 154 17.11 -0.71 -1.70
C GLY A 154 16.34 -1.43 -2.79
N TYR A 155 16.45 -2.76 -2.83
CA TYR A 155 15.58 -3.61 -3.66
C TYR A 155 15.08 -4.81 -2.88
N LEU A 156 13.76 -4.91 -2.72
CA LEU A 156 13.15 -5.92 -1.85
C LEU A 156 12.41 -7.00 -2.66
N LEU A 157 12.48 -8.25 -2.18
CA LEU A 157 11.48 -9.25 -2.56
C LEU A 157 10.12 -8.82 -1.99
N HIS A 158 9.12 -8.75 -2.86
CA HIS A 158 7.79 -8.28 -2.51
C HIS A 158 6.88 -9.46 -2.17
N ASN A 159 6.61 -9.65 -0.88
CA ASN A 159 5.73 -10.66 -0.31
C ASN A 159 6.04 -12.10 -0.77
N PRO A 160 7.26 -12.61 -0.50
CA PRO A 160 7.62 -13.97 -0.88
C PRO A 160 6.72 -15.04 -0.24
N GLU A 161 5.98 -14.71 0.83
CA GLU A 161 4.98 -15.57 1.47
C GLU A 161 3.88 -16.07 0.52
N TYR A 162 3.67 -15.47 -0.66
CA TYR A 162 2.70 -15.98 -1.63
C TYR A 162 2.99 -17.42 -2.07
N PHE A 163 4.27 -17.82 -2.08
CA PHE A 163 4.61 -19.23 -2.27
C PHE A 163 4.12 -20.09 -1.10
N LEU A 164 4.37 -19.69 0.14
CA LEU A 164 3.94 -20.43 1.34
C LEU A 164 2.42 -20.54 1.41
N LEU A 165 1.72 -19.45 1.09
CA LEU A 165 0.26 -19.41 1.06
C LEU A 165 -0.32 -20.34 -0.01
N HIS A 166 0.28 -20.37 -1.20
CA HIS A 166 -0.09 -21.32 -2.24
C HIS A 166 0.20 -22.77 -1.82
N ALA A 167 1.40 -23.05 -1.32
CA ALA A 167 1.78 -24.38 -0.84
C ALA A 167 0.82 -24.90 0.24
N TYR A 168 0.40 -24.04 1.17
CA TYR A 168 -0.60 -24.36 2.19
C TYR A 168 -1.98 -24.68 1.58
N ARG A 169 -2.44 -23.90 0.60
CA ARG A 169 -3.71 -24.16 -0.12
C ARG A 169 -3.70 -25.48 -0.88
N GLU A 170 -2.55 -25.85 -1.46
CA GLU A 170 -2.36 -27.12 -2.16
C GLU A 170 -2.11 -28.31 -1.21
N GLY A 171 -2.14 -28.10 0.11
CA GLY A 171 -1.94 -29.17 1.10
C GLY A 171 -0.50 -29.70 1.17
N MET A 172 0.50 -28.92 0.73
CA MET A 172 1.90 -29.29 0.87
C MET A 172 2.30 -29.37 2.36
N PRO A 173 2.99 -30.44 2.79
CA PRO A 173 3.52 -30.53 4.15
C PRO A 173 4.40 -29.32 4.50
N LEU A 174 4.26 -28.81 5.74
CA LEU A 174 4.90 -27.56 6.15
C LEU A 174 6.43 -27.62 6.03
N ASP A 175 7.06 -28.73 6.41
CA ASP A 175 8.50 -28.96 6.28
C ASP A 175 8.97 -28.89 4.83
N GLN A 176 8.22 -29.48 3.91
CA GLN A 176 8.51 -29.43 2.47
C GLN A 176 8.33 -28.01 1.90
N ALA A 177 7.26 -27.32 2.30
CA ALA A 177 7.03 -25.93 1.91
C ALA A 177 8.15 -25.02 2.43
N ARG A 178 8.60 -25.22 3.67
CA ARG A 178 9.72 -24.46 4.25
C ARG A 178 11.04 -24.71 3.53
N ALA A 179 11.33 -25.96 3.18
CA ALA A 179 12.53 -26.31 2.43
C ALA A 179 12.54 -25.68 1.02
N GLU A 180 11.44 -25.78 0.27
CA GLU A 180 11.32 -25.16 -1.05
C GLU A 180 11.34 -23.62 -0.98
N PHE A 181 10.72 -23.03 0.04
CA PHE A 181 10.81 -21.59 0.28
C PHE A 181 12.26 -21.15 0.52
N SER A 182 12.99 -21.85 1.38
CA SER A 182 14.42 -21.58 1.64
C SER A 182 15.25 -21.67 0.35
N TYR A 183 15.03 -22.70 -0.47
CA TYR A 183 15.71 -22.86 -1.75
C TYR A 183 15.44 -21.69 -2.71
N ARG A 184 14.18 -21.26 -2.83
CA ARG A 184 13.82 -20.12 -3.68
C ARG A 184 14.42 -18.80 -3.18
N ILE A 185 14.47 -18.60 -1.85
CA ILE A 185 15.13 -17.44 -1.24
C ILE A 185 16.64 -17.47 -1.54
N GLU A 186 17.30 -18.62 -1.44
CA GLU A 186 18.73 -18.75 -1.78
C GLU A 186 19.02 -18.33 -3.22
N LEU A 187 18.22 -18.79 -4.19
CA LEU A 187 18.36 -18.39 -5.59
C LEU A 187 18.20 -16.87 -5.76
N ALA A 188 17.15 -16.31 -5.16
CA ALA A 188 16.87 -14.88 -5.21
C ALA A 188 18.00 -14.07 -4.57
N PHE A 189 18.50 -14.47 -3.41
CA PHE A 189 19.56 -13.76 -2.67
C PHE A 189 20.90 -13.86 -3.36
N HIS A 190 21.23 -14.98 -4.01
CA HIS A 190 22.41 -15.06 -4.88
C HIS A 190 22.37 -14.01 -6.00
N TYR A 191 21.22 -13.85 -6.65
CA TYR A 191 21.03 -12.83 -7.67
C TYR A 191 21.18 -11.42 -7.09
N LEU A 192 20.47 -11.12 -5.99
CA LEU A 192 20.47 -9.79 -5.37
C LEU A 192 21.85 -9.40 -4.81
N GLU A 193 22.58 -10.33 -4.21
CA GLU A 193 23.94 -10.11 -3.74
C GLU A 193 24.89 -9.76 -4.90
N ASN A 194 24.72 -10.41 -6.06
CA ASN A 194 25.50 -10.07 -7.26
C ASN A 194 25.16 -8.68 -7.80
N GLU A 195 23.88 -8.29 -7.84
CA GLU A 195 23.45 -6.94 -8.22
C GLU A 195 23.97 -5.87 -7.24
N ALA A 196 24.06 -6.20 -5.96
CA ALA A 196 24.63 -5.32 -4.94
C ALA A 196 26.15 -5.12 -5.16
N ARG A 197 26.88 -6.22 -5.41
CA ARG A 197 28.31 -6.15 -5.79
C ARG A 197 28.54 -5.39 -7.09
N ALA A 198 27.61 -5.51 -8.05
CA ALA A 198 27.59 -4.73 -9.29
C ALA A 198 27.15 -3.27 -9.11
N ARG A 199 26.78 -2.86 -7.88
CA ARG A 199 26.33 -1.51 -7.50
C ARG A 199 25.09 -1.01 -8.25
N ARG A 200 24.30 -1.93 -8.81
CA ARG A 200 22.98 -1.63 -9.38
C ARG A 200 21.92 -1.46 -8.28
N ILE A 201 22.16 -2.08 -7.13
CA ILE A 201 21.46 -1.81 -5.88
C ILE A 201 22.50 -1.61 -4.78
N ARG A 202 22.23 -0.78 -3.76
CA ARG A 202 23.15 -0.69 -2.60
C ARG A 202 22.91 -1.83 -1.63
N TRP A 203 21.64 -2.10 -1.35
CA TRP A 203 21.20 -3.15 -0.45
C TRP A 203 19.99 -3.88 -1.00
N TYR A 204 19.79 -5.11 -0.52
CA TYR A 204 18.58 -5.86 -0.76
C TYR A 204 17.89 -6.27 0.54
N GLY A 205 16.70 -6.82 0.39
CA GLY A 205 15.81 -7.05 1.50
C GLY A 205 14.55 -7.83 1.16
N VAL A 206 13.64 -7.90 2.15
CA VAL A 206 12.32 -8.53 1.99
C VAL A 206 11.25 -7.62 2.58
N SER A 207 10.18 -7.43 1.82
CA SER A 207 8.91 -6.89 2.31
C SER A 207 7.96 -8.05 2.53
N SER A 208 7.46 -8.24 3.74
CA SER A 208 6.52 -9.32 4.05
C SER A 208 5.44 -8.86 5.02
N ASN A 209 4.21 -9.29 4.75
CA ASN A 209 3.07 -9.06 5.62
C ASN A 209 3.04 -10.03 6.81
N THR A 210 3.88 -11.07 6.81
CA THR A 210 3.77 -12.19 7.73
C THR A 210 4.92 -12.28 8.73
N PHE A 211 5.81 -11.28 8.78
CA PHE A 211 6.90 -11.21 9.75
C PHE A 211 6.45 -11.23 11.22
N GLY A 212 5.23 -10.75 11.49
CA GLY A 212 4.65 -10.71 12.85
C GLY A 212 3.76 -11.91 13.20
N LEU A 213 3.72 -12.96 12.37
CA LEU A 213 2.91 -14.16 12.66
C LEU A 213 3.65 -15.14 13.58
N PRO A 214 2.94 -16.00 14.33
CA PRO A 214 3.56 -17.09 15.09
C PRO A 214 4.47 -17.99 14.23
N ALA A 215 5.51 -18.54 14.83
CA ALA A 215 6.52 -19.33 14.11
C ALA A 215 5.98 -20.61 13.46
N ASP A 216 4.88 -21.16 14.00
CA ASP A 216 4.18 -22.34 13.48
C ASP A 216 3.12 -22.01 12.42
N ASP A 217 2.84 -20.71 12.17
CA ASP A 217 1.93 -20.32 11.10
C ASP A 217 2.52 -20.73 9.74
N PRO A 218 1.74 -21.41 8.88
CA PRO A 218 2.23 -21.88 7.58
C PRO A 218 2.67 -20.75 6.65
N ARG A 219 2.24 -19.50 6.90
CA ARG A 219 2.52 -18.32 6.08
C ARG A 219 3.67 -17.46 6.63
N PHE A 220 4.12 -17.72 7.86
CA PHE A 220 5.15 -16.92 8.53
C PHE A 220 6.41 -16.82 7.67
N VAL A 221 7.04 -15.66 7.55
CA VAL A 221 8.38 -15.53 6.95
C VAL A 221 9.37 -15.25 8.06
N SER A 222 10.30 -16.18 8.29
CA SER A 222 11.31 -16.04 9.36
C SER A 222 12.41 -15.07 8.94
N LEU A 223 12.58 -13.99 9.72
CA LEU A 223 13.69 -13.05 9.49
C LEU A 223 15.05 -13.71 9.78
N GLU A 224 15.09 -14.59 10.77
CA GLU A 224 16.27 -15.39 11.09
C GLU A 224 16.75 -16.25 9.91
N LEU A 225 15.83 -17.01 9.29
CA LEU A 225 16.13 -17.75 8.07
C LEU A 225 16.72 -16.85 6.97
N LEU A 226 16.10 -15.69 6.72
CA LEU A 226 16.56 -14.76 5.68
C LEU A 226 17.99 -14.27 5.98
N TRP A 227 18.27 -13.92 7.24
CA TRP A 227 19.59 -13.49 7.67
C TRP A 227 20.64 -14.60 7.44
N ASP A 228 20.37 -15.82 7.89
CA ASP A 228 21.29 -16.95 7.77
C ASP A 228 21.58 -17.29 6.29
N VAL A 229 20.56 -17.22 5.43
CA VAL A 229 20.73 -17.40 3.98
C VAL A 229 21.64 -16.31 3.40
N ALA A 230 21.43 -15.05 3.77
CA ALA A 230 22.24 -13.93 3.30
C ALA A 230 23.70 -14.05 3.75
N GLU A 231 23.94 -14.44 5.01
CA GLU A 231 25.29 -14.63 5.55
C GLU A 231 26.01 -15.80 4.87
N ARG A 232 25.32 -16.92 4.60
CA ARG A 232 25.89 -18.04 3.85
C ARG A 232 26.30 -17.67 2.42
N ILE A 233 25.57 -16.76 1.77
CA ILE A 233 25.80 -16.34 0.38
C ILE A 233 26.87 -15.23 0.29
N GLY A 234 26.75 -14.22 1.14
CA GLY A 234 27.56 -13.00 1.08
C GLY A 234 28.71 -12.95 2.08
N GLY A 235 28.79 -13.90 3.03
CA GLY A 235 29.67 -13.81 4.18
C GLY A 235 29.23 -12.69 5.14
N PRO A 236 30.05 -12.33 6.15
CA PRO A 236 29.71 -11.28 7.13
C PRO A 236 29.48 -9.89 6.50
N GLU A 237 29.99 -9.66 5.29
CA GLU A 237 29.85 -8.41 4.53
C GLU A 237 28.70 -8.48 3.48
N HIS A 238 27.75 -9.42 3.63
CA HIS A 238 26.57 -9.53 2.77
C HIS A 238 25.76 -8.22 2.71
N HIS A 239 24.96 -8.00 1.66
CA HIS A 239 24.23 -6.73 1.45
C HIS A 239 22.74 -6.75 1.86
N PHE A 240 22.27 -7.83 2.49
CA PHE A 240 20.94 -7.87 3.12
C PHE A 240 20.86 -6.87 4.28
N ARG A 241 20.11 -5.77 4.12
CA ARG A 241 20.03 -4.70 5.13
C ARG A 241 18.64 -4.14 5.37
N ILE A 242 17.67 -4.37 4.48
CA ILE A 242 16.36 -3.69 4.55
C ILE A 242 15.25 -4.72 4.74
N VAL A 243 14.37 -4.48 5.70
CA VAL A 243 13.18 -5.29 5.90
C VAL A 243 11.97 -4.38 6.00
N GLN A 244 10.87 -4.78 5.36
CA GLN A 244 9.63 -4.01 5.36
C GLN A 244 8.49 -4.84 5.89
N ALA A 245 7.75 -4.30 6.87
CA ALA A 245 6.69 -5.02 7.55
C ALA A 245 5.56 -4.09 8.00
N PRO A 246 4.32 -4.60 8.12
CA PRO A 246 3.22 -3.83 8.70
C PRO A 246 3.49 -3.53 10.17
N LEU A 247 3.29 -2.27 10.57
CA LEU A 247 3.21 -1.89 11.98
C LEU A 247 2.25 -0.71 12.12
N ASN A 248 1.20 -0.90 12.90
CA ASN A 248 0.23 0.12 13.26
C ASN A 248 -0.45 -0.28 14.56
N LEU A 249 -1.37 0.55 15.06
CA LEU A 249 -2.05 0.35 16.35
C LEU A 249 -2.81 -1.00 16.46
N LEU A 250 -3.10 -1.67 15.35
CA LEU A 250 -3.88 -2.91 15.32
C LEU A 250 -3.11 -4.11 14.72
N GLU A 251 -1.91 -3.90 14.17
CA GLU A 251 -1.00 -4.94 13.67
C GLU A 251 0.34 -4.88 14.43
N PRO A 252 0.38 -5.21 15.74
CA PRO A 252 1.58 -5.06 16.58
C PRO A 252 2.57 -6.23 16.46
N GLY A 253 2.26 -7.26 15.66
CA GLY A 253 2.94 -8.57 15.72
C GLY A 253 4.46 -8.51 15.63
N ILE A 254 5.04 -7.65 14.78
CA ILE A 254 6.51 -7.53 14.67
C ILE A 254 7.18 -7.00 15.95
N ALA A 255 6.44 -6.30 16.81
CA ALA A 255 6.92 -5.75 18.07
C ALA A 255 6.66 -6.66 19.27
N THR A 256 5.72 -7.60 19.18
CA THR A 256 5.24 -8.40 20.33
C THR A 256 5.51 -9.90 20.20
N GLU A 257 5.52 -10.46 18.99
CA GLU A 257 5.61 -11.91 18.77
C GLU A 257 7.07 -12.38 18.77
N PRO A 258 7.52 -13.21 19.74
CA PRO A 258 8.90 -13.67 19.85
C PRO A 258 9.22 -14.85 18.90
N ASN A 259 9.06 -14.63 17.60
CA ASN A 259 9.14 -15.66 16.55
C ASN A 259 10.53 -15.85 15.91
N ASN A 260 11.60 -15.20 16.42
CA ASN A 260 12.98 -15.39 15.94
C ASN A 260 13.87 -15.85 17.12
N SER A 261 13.81 -17.14 17.43
CA SER A 261 14.58 -17.75 18.52
C SER A 261 14.41 -17.05 19.89
N GLY A 262 13.18 -16.67 20.21
CA GLY A 262 12.81 -16.00 21.47
C GLY A 262 12.86 -14.47 21.40
N GLU A 263 13.36 -13.90 20.30
CA GLU A 263 13.32 -12.46 20.02
C GLU A 263 12.12 -12.10 19.13
N THR A 264 11.59 -10.89 19.32
CA THR A 264 10.67 -10.31 18.33
C THR A 264 11.41 -9.92 17.06
N PHE A 265 10.68 -9.70 15.96
CA PHE A 265 11.26 -9.23 14.70
C PHE A 265 12.07 -7.93 14.91
N LEU A 266 11.55 -6.97 15.68
CA LEU A 266 12.24 -5.70 15.94
C LEU A 266 13.51 -5.88 16.78
N GLU A 267 13.47 -6.74 17.80
CA GLU A 267 14.64 -7.06 18.63
C GLU A 267 15.74 -7.71 17.79
N PHE A 268 15.38 -8.73 17.00
CA PHE A 268 16.29 -9.44 16.11
C PHE A 268 16.92 -8.49 15.08
N ALA A 269 16.11 -7.64 14.44
CA ALA A 269 16.54 -6.67 13.44
C ALA A 269 17.49 -5.62 14.02
N LYS A 270 17.17 -5.08 15.21
CA LYS A 270 17.99 -4.08 15.88
C LYS A 270 19.37 -4.62 16.24
N LYS A 271 19.47 -5.85 16.78
CA LYS A 271 20.77 -6.46 17.13
C LYS A 271 21.70 -6.63 15.93
N ARG A 272 21.13 -6.75 14.72
CA ARG A 272 21.85 -6.94 13.46
C ARG A 272 21.98 -5.66 12.63
N GLY A 273 21.53 -4.52 13.15
CA GLY A 273 21.60 -3.23 12.47
C GLY A 273 20.80 -3.17 11.16
N LEU A 274 19.70 -3.92 11.07
CA LEU A 274 18.81 -3.87 9.92
C LEU A 274 18.01 -2.57 9.89
N VAL A 275 17.77 -2.06 8.69
CA VAL A 275 16.83 -0.99 8.41
C VAL A 275 15.43 -1.59 8.38
N VAL A 276 14.61 -1.24 9.37
CA VAL A 276 13.20 -1.62 9.44
C VAL A 276 12.33 -0.48 8.90
N MET A 277 11.65 -0.75 7.79
CA MET A 277 10.64 0.12 7.20
C MET A 277 9.25 -0.40 7.56
N THR A 278 8.39 0.43 8.16
CA THR A 278 7.02 0.03 8.46
C THR A 278 6.06 0.52 7.39
N ASN A 279 5.06 -0.28 7.02
CA ASN A 279 4.00 0.12 6.10
C ASN A 279 2.62 -0.02 6.75
N ARG A 280 1.58 0.42 6.03
CA ARG A 280 0.18 0.39 6.48
C ARG A 280 -0.09 1.14 7.79
N ALA A 281 0.67 2.19 8.10
CA ALA A 281 0.45 3.01 9.29
C ALA A 281 -1.02 3.40 9.48
N LEU A 282 -1.71 3.82 8.41
CA LEU A 282 -3.11 4.25 8.46
C LEU A 282 -4.15 3.21 8.04
N ASN A 283 -3.77 2.05 7.51
CA ASN A 283 -4.72 1.10 6.91
C ASN A 283 -4.44 -0.29 7.46
N ALA A 284 -4.90 -0.53 8.68
CA ALA A 284 -4.66 -1.79 9.36
C ALA A 284 -5.46 -2.93 8.73
N VAL A 285 -4.92 -4.14 8.76
CA VAL A 285 -5.63 -5.36 8.40
C VAL A 285 -5.84 -6.21 9.65
N VAL A 286 -7.08 -6.44 10.03
CA VAL A 286 -7.46 -7.24 11.19
C VAL A 286 -8.47 -8.29 10.74
N GLN A 287 -8.14 -9.57 10.92
CA GLN A 287 -9.02 -10.71 10.54
C GLN A 287 -9.52 -10.63 9.08
N ASN A 288 -8.65 -10.24 8.15
CA ASN A 288 -8.94 -9.99 6.73
C ASN A 288 -9.82 -8.77 6.42
N SER A 289 -10.17 -7.95 7.41
CA SER A 289 -10.91 -6.70 7.21
C SER A 289 -9.99 -5.49 7.32
N LEU A 290 -10.20 -4.50 6.43
CA LEU A 290 -9.46 -3.25 6.44
C LEU A 290 -10.06 -2.28 7.47
N VAL A 291 -9.21 -1.71 8.32
CA VAL A 291 -9.58 -0.66 9.29
C VAL A 291 -8.70 0.56 9.06
N ARG A 292 -9.31 1.66 8.62
CA ARG A 292 -8.59 2.91 8.43
C ARG A 292 -8.45 3.67 9.75
N LEU A 293 -7.22 3.88 10.19
CA LEU A 293 -6.86 4.64 11.40
C LEU A 293 -6.80 6.15 11.11
N ALA A 294 -7.82 6.68 10.43
CA ALA A 294 -7.94 8.09 10.12
C ALA A 294 -9.42 8.45 9.97
N VAL A 295 -9.82 9.59 10.56
CA VAL A 295 -11.17 10.13 10.38
C VAL A 295 -11.36 10.55 8.92
N HIS A 296 -12.46 10.11 8.32
CA HIS A 296 -12.79 10.45 6.94
C HIS A 296 -13.30 11.88 6.85
N ALA A 297 -12.88 12.64 5.83
CA ALA A 297 -13.31 14.03 5.66
C ALA A 297 -14.85 14.18 5.61
N ALA A 298 -15.55 13.17 5.08
CA ALA A 298 -17.01 13.15 5.00
C ALA A 298 -17.71 13.16 6.38
N SER A 299 -17.02 12.84 7.48
CA SER A 299 -17.61 12.90 8.81
C SER A 299 -17.81 14.33 9.32
N SER A 300 -17.26 15.35 8.66
CA SER A 300 -17.55 16.75 8.98
C SER A 300 -18.93 17.20 8.49
N GLU A 301 -19.53 16.45 7.57
CA GLU A 301 -20.88 16.70 7.07
C GLU A 301 -21.93 15.95 7.91
N PRO A 302 -23.19 16.41 7.96
CA PRO A 302 -24.25 15.72 8.70
C PRO A 302 -24.46 14.28 8.23
N VAL A 303 -24.74 13.37 9.18
CA VAL A 303 -25.10 11.99 8.86
C VAL A 303 -26.44 11.97 8.11
N PRO A 304 -26.51 11.34 6.93
CA PRO A 304 -27.77 11.19 6.21
C PRO A 304 -28.68 10.21 6.96
N SER A 305 -29.99 10.48 6.99
CA SER A 305 -30.95 9.52 7.54
C SER A 305 -31.18 8.36 6.58
N GLU A 306 -31.57 7.20 7.10
CA GLU A 306 -31.90 6.03 6.28
C GLU A 306 -33.05 6.34 5.30
N SER A 307 -33.99 7.20 5.70
CA SER A 307 -35.07 7.68 4.85
C SER A 307 -34.55 8.54 3.69
N ASP A 308 -33.55 9.39 3.92
CA ASP A 308 -32.97 10.21 2.85
C ASP A 308 -32.21 9.33 1.84
N ILE A 309 -31.47 8.32 2.33
CA ILE A 309 -30.76 7.35 1.48
C ILE A 309 -31.77 6.59 0.63
N ALA A 310 -32.83 6.07 1.24
CA ALA A 310 -33.89 5.35 0.52
C ALA A 310 -34.58 6.22 -0.54
N ALA A 311 -34.87 7.48 -0.22
CA ALA A 311 -35.47 8.42 -1.17
C ALA A 311 -34.55 8.68 -2.38
N ARG A 312 -33.25 8.89 -2.15
CA ARG A 312 -32.28 9.13 -3.23
C ARG A 312 -32.01 7.90 -4.08
N LEU A 313 -31.96 6.71 -3.47
CA LEU A 313 -31.90 5.46 -4.21
C LEU A 313 -33.14 5.29 -5.09
N ALA A 314 -34.34 5.54 -4.57
CA ALA A 314 -35.58 5.43 -5.36
C ALA A 314 -35.61 6.40 -6.55
N GLU A 315 -35.14 7.64 -6.38
CA GLU A 315 -35.01 8.61 -7.48
C GLU A 315 -34.04 8.12 -8.55
N ALA A 316 -32.86 7.64 -8.16
CA ALA A 316 -31.87 7.10 -9.09
C ALA A 316 -32.41 5.85 -9.80
N MET A 317 -33.07 4.93 -9.10
CA MET A 317 -33.69 3.73 -9.69
C MET A 317 -34.72 4.07 -10.78
N GLN A 318 -35.54 5.11 -10.59
CA GLN A 318 -36.48 5.57 -11.62
C GLN A 318 -35.74 6.06 -12.89
N MET A 319 -34.57 6.68 -12.72
CA MET A 319 -33.74 7.10 -13.84
C MET A 319 -33.13 5.91 -14.58
N GLU A 320 -32.67 4.90 -13.84
CA GLU A 320 -32.13 3.64 -14.38
C GLU A 320 -33.22 2.88 -15.16
N GLU A 321 -34.42 2.78 -14.60
CA GLU A 321 -35.58 2.16 -15.27
C GLU A 321 -35.97 2.93 -16.54
N HIS A 322 -36.04 4.26 -16.49
CA HIS A 322 -36.35 5.09 -17.65
C HIS A 322 -35.31 4.90 -18.77
N PHE A 323 -34.02 4.83 -18.43
CA PHE A 323 -32.97 4.57 -19.40
C PHE A 323 -33.17 3.21 -20.07
N ALA A 324 -33.33 2.15 -19.27
CA ALA A 324 -33.46 0.79 -19.78
C ALA A 324 -34.73 0.61 -20.64
N SER A 325 -35.87 1.19 -20.24
CA SER A 325 -37.15 0.99 -20.91
C SER A 325 -37.38 1.92 -22.10
N THR A 326 -36.78 3.12 -22.10
CA THR A 326 -37.15 4.20 -23.02
C THR A 326 -35.99 4.64 -23.91
N LEU A 327 -34.81 4.87 -23.34
CA LEU A 327 -33.67 5.43 -24.07
C LEU A 327 -32.85 4.34 -24.78
N LEU A 328 -32.47 3.30 -24.04
CA LEU A 328 -31.62 2.21 -24.51
C LEU A 328 -32.18 1.46 -25.74
N PRO A 329 -33.50 1.20 -25.87
CA PRO A 329 -34.04 0.53 -27.06
C PRO A 329 -33.74 1.29 -28.36
N GLY A 330 -33.72 2.62 -28.32
CA GLY A 330 -33.43 3.49 -29.46
C GLY A 330 -31.95 3.63 -29.81
N LEU A 331 -31.04 3.10 -28.99
CA LEU A 331 -29.60 3.17 -29.24
C LEU A 331 -29.11 2.04 -30.15
N PRO A 332 -28.08 2.29 -30.99
CA PRO A 332 -27.61 1.35 -32.02
C PRO A 332 -26.66 0.29 -31.45
N PHE A 333 -27.08 -0.37 -30.38
CA PHE A 333 -26.38 -1.49 -29.74
C PHE A 333 -27.11 -2.81 -30.04
N ASP A 334 -26.38 -3.92 -30.10
CA ASP A 334 -26.96 -5.26 -30.16
C ASP A 334 -27.60 -5.67 -28.81
N ALA A 335 -28.29 -6.81 -28.78
CA ALA A 335 -29.02 -7.25 -27.60
C ALA A 335 -28.10 -7.51 -26.39
N GLU A 336 -26.94 -8.12 -26.62
CA GLU A 336 -25.94 -8.44 -25.59
C GLU A 336 -25.35 -7.17 -24.98
N SER A 337 -24.98 -6.19 -25.81
CA SER A 337 -24.48 -4.89 -25.35
C SER A 337 -25.55 -4.12 -24.57
N LYS A 338 -26.83 -4.22 -24.97
CA LYS A 338 -27.94 -3.59 -24.24
C LYS A 338 -28.13 -4.21 -22.86
N GLU A 339 -28.05 -5.53 -22.75
CA GLU A 339 -28.10 -6.21 -21.46
C GLU A 339 -26.95 -5.77 -20.54
N LEU A 340 -25.72 -5.73 -21.05
CA LEU A 340 -24.54 -5.26 -20.31
C LEU A 340 -24.68 -3.81 -19.84
N LEU A 341 -25.14 -2.91 -20.72
CA LEU A 341 -25.36 -1.50 -20.38
C LEU A 341 -26.44 -1.33 -19.31
N THR A 342 -27.46 -2.20 -19.31
CA THR A 342 -28.52 -2.20 -18.29
C THR A 342 -27.96 -2.60 -16.94
N ASP A 343 -27.14 -3.65 -16.89
CA ASP A 343 -26.45 -4.08 -15.66
C ASP A 343 -25.52 -2.97 -15.13
N TYR A 344 -24.66 -2.42 -15.98
CA TYR A 344 -23.67 -1.41 -15.59
C TYR A 344 -24.29 -0.06 -15.16
N LEU A 345 -25.50 0.24 -15.63
CA LEU A 345 -26.27 1.44 -15.28
C LEU A 345 -27.46 1.10 -14.35
N SER A 346 -27.34 0.04 -13.53
CA SER A 346 -28.27 -0.29 -12.45
C SER A 346 -27.70 -0.23 -10.99
N PRO A 347 -26.66 0.56 -10.66
CA PRO A 347 -26.10 0.62 -9.31
C PRO A 347 -27.13 0.98 -8.23
N ALA A 348 -28.12 1.86 -8.48
CA ALA A 348 -29.11 2.20 -7.47
C ALA A 348 -30.04 1.02 -7.17
N GLN A 349 -30.45 0.26 -8.19
CA GLN A 349 -31.20 -0.99 -8.00
C GLN A 349 -30.42 -2.03 -7.20
N GLN A 350 -29.12 -2.20 -7.49
CA GLN A 350 -28.25 -3.11 -6.75
C GLN A 350 -28.09 -2.63 -5.29
N LEU A 351 -27.82 -1.35 -5.08
CA LEU A 351 -27.62 -0.75 -3.77
C LEU A 351 -28.87 -0.72 -2.91
N ALA A 352 -30.08 -0.65 -3.49
CA ALA A 352 -31.34 -0.71 -2.74
C ALA A 352 -31.43 -1.93 -1.80
N THR A 353 -30.69 -3.00 -2.09
CA THR A 353 -30.64 -4.23 -1.27
C THR A 353 -29.35 -4.43 -0.49
N LEU A 354 -28.32 -3.63 -0.75
CA LEU A 354 -26.95 -3.84 -0.24
C LEU A 354 -26.41 -2.68 0.60
N TRP A 355 -27.02 -1.49 0.52
CA TRP A 355 -26.43 -0.25 1.04
C TRP A 355 -26.11 -0.26 2.54
N ASP A 356 -26.88 -1.02 3.33
CA ASP A 356 -26.76 -1.18 4.79
C ASP A 356 -26.03 -2.46 5.21
N ARG A 357 -25.56 -3.27 4.25
CA ARG A 357 -24.95 -4.59 4.49
C ARG A 357 -23.42 -4.59 4.45
N PHE A 358 -22.81 -3.44 4.21
CA PHE A 358 -21.35 -3.34 4.29
C PHE A 358 -20.89 -3.54 5.74
N GLU A 359 -19.74 -4.16 5.93
CA GLU A 359 -19.09 -4.33 7.22
C GLU A 359 -18.34 -3.07 7.64
N SER A 360 -17.92 -2.24 6.67
CA SER A 360 -17.13 -1.04 6.93
C SER A 360 -17.16 -0.01 5.81
N LEU A 361 -16.69 1.21 6.13
CA LEU A 361 -16.45 2.26 5.14
C LEU A 361 -15.44 1.83 4.06
N GLU A 362 -14.46 1.03 4.43
CA GLU A 362 -13.44 0.52 3.52
C GLU A 362 -14.04 -0.42 2.49
N GLN A 363 -14.90 -1.36 2.93
CA GLN A 363 -15.60 -2.26 2.02
C GLN A 363 -16.54 -1.49 1.07
N TRP A 364 -17.22 -0.47 1.59
CA TRP A 364 -18.01 0.44 0.77
C TRP A 364 -17.16 1.12 -0.32
N HIS A 365 -16.06 1.78 0.06
CA HIS A 365 -15.17 2.45 -0.90
C HIS A 365 -14.53 1.50 -1.92
N GLU A 366 -14.17 0.27 -1.52
CA GLU A 366 -13.66 -0.74 -2.44
C GLU A 366 -14.73 -1.16 -3.46
N THR A 367 -15.97 -1.35 -3.02
CA THR A 367 -17.10 -1.66 -3.89
C THR A 367 -17.39 -0.49 -4.83
N GLU A 368 -17.42 0.75 -4.33
CA GLU A 368 -17.56 1.95 -5.14
C GLU A 368 -16.46 2.04 -6.21
N THR A 369 -15.19 1.92 -5.81
CA THR A 369 -14.04 2.19 -6.69
C THR A 369 -13.75 1.07 -7.67
N ASN A 370 -13.88 -0.19 -7.27
CA ASN A 370 -13.48 -1.34 -8.07
C ASN A 370 -14.67 -2.00 -8.79
N TYR A 371 -15.88 -1.86 -8.25
CA TYR A 371 -17.06 -2.47 -8.83
C TYR A 371 -17.91 -1.47 -9.60
N PHE A 372 -18.46 -0.44 -8.94
CA PHE A 372 -19.43 0.46 -9.54
C PHE A 372 -18.81 1.48 -10.51
N LEU A 373 -17.86 2.30 -10.05
CA LEU A 373 -17.33 3.42 -10.84
C LEU A 373 -16.73 3.02 -12.20
N PRO A 374 -15.95 1.92 -12.33
CA PRO A 374 -15.42 1.52 -13.64
C PRO A 374 -16.52 1.12 -14.62
N ARG A 375 -17.51 0.34 -14.16
CA ARG A 375 -18.65 -0.12 -14.97
C ARG A 375 -19.52 1.04 -15.42
N ILE A 376 -19.88 1.93 -14.50
CA ILE A 376 -20.67 3.14 -14.81
C ILE A 376 -19.93 3.99 -15.84
N ARG A 377 -18.62 4.22 -15.65
CA ARG A 377 -17.82 5.01 -16.59
C ARG A 377 -17.80 4.39 -17.97
N GLU A 378 -17.53 3.09 -18.06
CA GLU A 378 -17.51 2.36 -19.33
C GLU A 378 -18.85 2.47 -20.06
N ALA A 379 -19.96 2.25 -19.35
CA ALA A 379 -21.29 2.33 -19.91
C ALA A 379 -21.67 3.75 -20.35
N LEU A 380 -21.38 4.76 -19.52
CA LEU A 380 -21.63 6.16 -19.87
C LEU A 380 -20.79 6.59 -21.08
N ASP A 381 -19.52 6.19 -21.16
CA ASP A 381 -18.66 6.48 -22.30
C ASP A 381 -19.18 5.82 -23.59
N ALA A 382 -19.68 4.59 -23.51
CA ALA A 382 -20.28 3.90 -24.64
C ALA A 382 -21.56 4.60 -25.12
N VAL A 383 -22.47 4.93 -24.21
CA VAL A 383 -23.72 5.64 -24.51
C VAL A 383 -23.45 7.02 -25.11
N MET A 384 -22.44 7.73 -24.60
CA MET A 384 -22.08 9.07 -25.09
C MET A 384 -21.45 9.08 -26.50
N ARG A 385 -21.07 7.94 -27.07
CA ARG A 385 -20.72 7.82 -28.50
C ARG A 385 -21.92 7.95 -29.42
N HIS A 386 -23.14 7.87 -28.89
CA HIS A 386 -24.40 8.02 -29.63
C HIS A 386 -25.27 9.14 -29.04
N PRO A 387 -24.82 10.41 -29.06
CA PRO A 387 -25.35 11.43 -28.19
C PRO A 387 -26.60 12.11 -28.75
N THR A 388 -27.79 11.59 -28.43
CA THR A 388 -29.05 12.31 -28.58
C THR A 388 -29.21 13.35 -27.47
N GLU A 389 -30.05 14.37 -27.66
CA GLU A 389 -30.30 15.41 -26.66
C GLU A 389 -30.90 14.83 -25.36
N GLU A 390 -31.83 13.88 -25.49
CA GLU A 390 -32.44 13.17 -24.37
C GLU A 390 -31.40 12.36 -23.58
N VAL A 391 -30.52 11.64 -24.28
CA VAL A 391 -29.45 10.85 -23.65
C VAL A 391 -28.45 11.75 -22.94
N ARG A 392 -28.02 12.87 -23.54
CA ARG A 392 -27.11 13.82 -22.87
C ARG A 392 -27.72 14.36 -21.58
N THR A 393 -28.98 14.75 -21.64
CA THR A 393 -29.72 15.30 -20.48
C THR A 393 -29.87 14.24 -19.38
N TRP A 394 -30.16 12.99 -19.77
CA TRP A 394 -30.24 11.88 -18.83
C TRP A 394 -28.88 11.60 -18.18
N VAL A 395 -27.80 11.51 -18.96
CA VAL A 395 -26.44 11.22 -18.44
C VAL A 395 -26.01 12.25 -17.40
N GLU A 396 -26.23 13.54 -17.66
CA GLU A 396 -25.86 14.62 -16.73
C GLU A 396 -26.62 14.50 -15.40
N ARG A 397 -27.94 14.31 -15.48
CA ARG A 397 -28.76 14.13 -14.28
C ARG A 397 -28.40 12.86 -13.53
N TYR A 398 -28.15 11.77 -14.26
CA TYR A 398 -27.87 10.46 -13.68
C TYR A 398 -26.52 10.45 -12.94
N ARG A 399 -25.50 11.04 -13.56
CA ARG A 399 -24.19 11.24 -12.93
C ARG A 399 -24.34 11.97 -11.59
N SER A 400 -25.07 13.07 -11.56
CA SER A 400 -25.31 13.82 -10.33
C SER A 400 -26.10 13.00 -9.29
N ALA A 401 -27.12 12.25 -9.70
CA ALA A 401 -27.92 11.42 -8.80
C ALA A 401 -27.07 10.31 -8.15
N ILE A 402 -26.26 9.60 -8.94
CA ILE A 402 -25.38 8.55 -8.42
C ILE A 402 -24.27 9.11 -7.54
N GLU A 403 -23.65 10.23 -7.92
CA GLU A 403 -22.65 10.90 -7.07
C GLU A 403 -23.24 11.30 -5.71
N GLN A 404 -24.49 11.75 -5.67
CA GLN A 404 -25.19 12.06 -4.42
C GLN A 404 -25.46 10.80 -3.57
N VAL A 405 -25.93 9.71 -4.20
CA VAL A 405 -26.13 8.41 -3.52
C VAL A 405 -24.81 7.94 -2.91
N PHE A 406 -23.74 7.91 -3.70
CA PHE A 406 -22.44 7.44 -3.22
C PHE A 406 -21.89 8.33 -2.11
N GLY A 407 -21.99 9.65 -2.25
CA GLY A 407 -21.61 10.59 -1.20
C GLY A 407 -22.39 10.39 0.11
N MET A 408 -23.68 10.08 0.03
CA MET A 408 -24.50 9.77 1.21
C MET A 408 -24.06 8.47 1.88
N LEU A 409 -23.82 7.41 1.11
CA LEU A 409 -23.33 6.14 1.66
C LEU A 409 -21.95 6.30 2.30
N THR A 410 -21.05 7.06 1.66
CA THR A 410 -19.74 7.40 2.23
C THR A 410 -19.89 8.14 3.56
N ARG A 411 -20.78 9.14 3.66
CA ARG A 411 -21.07 9.81 4.94
C ARG A 411 -21.63 8.87 5.99
N TYR A 412 -22.62 8.06 5.62
CA TYR A 412 -23.27 7.10 6.52
C TYR A 412 -22.24 6.16 7.16
N TRP A 413 -21.42 5.50 6.33
CA TRP A 413 -20.41 4.57 6.80
C TRP A 413 -19.24 5.26 7.53
N ALA A 414 -18.89 6.49 7.15
CA ALA A 414 -17.89 7.28 7.86
C ALA A 414 -18.33 7.62 9.28
N HIS A 415 -19.59 7.99 9.49
CA HIS A 415 -20.14 8.24 10.83
C HIS A 415 -20.20 6.96 11.67
N ARG A 416 -20.58 5.82 11.08
CA ARG A 416 -20.58 4.52 11.77
C ARG A 416 -19.19 4.05 12.22
N ALA A 417 -18.13 4.51 11.56
CA ALA A 417 -16.76 4.20 11.97
C ALA A 417 -16.29 4.99 13.20
N LEU A 418 -16.88 6.17 13.50
CA LEU A 418 -16.39 7.08 14.54
C LEU A 418 -16.31 6.45 15.93
N PRO A 419 -17.34 5.76 16.47
CA PRO A 419 -17.28 5.21 17.82
C PRO A 419 -16.11 4.23 18.01
N ARG A 420 -15.84 3.41 16.98
CA ARG A 420 -14.70 2.49 16.97
C ARG A 420 -13.37 3.23 16.97
N LEU A 421 -13.23 4.26 16.13
CA LEU A 421 -12.01 5.08 16.07
C LEU A 421 -11.77 5.84 17.37
N ASP A 422 -12.83 6.36 17.99
CA ASP A 422 -12.76 7.05 19.29
C ASP A 422 -12.34 6.10 20.41
N ALA A 423 -12.86 4.87 20.43
CA ALA A 423 -12.48 3.85 21.38
C ALA A 423 -11.00 3.46 21.23
N ILE A 424 -10.53 3.22 19.99
CA ILE A 424 -9.12 2.93 19.70
C ILE A 424 -8.24 4.10 20.14
N THR A 425 -8.61 5.32 19.78
CA THR A 425 -7.87 6.54 20.13
C THR A 425 -7.76 6.68 21.64
N THR A 426 -8.88 6.57 22.35
CA THR A 426 -8.93 6.76 23.81
C THR A 426 -8.06 5.74 24.51
N ARG A 427 -8.15 4.45 24.13
CA ARG A 427 -7.37 3.38 24.75
C ARG A 427 -5.88 3.49 24.42
N ALA A 428 -5.52 3.86 23.19
CA ALA A 428 -4.12 4.12 22.82
C ALA A 428 -3.51 5.28 23.63
N LYS A 429 -4.27 6.37 23.80
CA LYS A 429 -3.84 7.52 24.62
C LYS A 429 -3.64 7.15 26.08
N GLN A 430 -4.55 6.34 26.64
CA GLN A 430 -4.45 5.88 28.02
C GLN A 430 -3.23 4.99 28.26
N ALA A 431 -2.90 4.11 27.31
CA ALA A 431 -1.72 3.25 27.41
C ALA A 431 -0.42 4.05 27.28
N LEU A 432 -0.34 4.98 26.32
CA LEU A 432 0.93 5.61 25.97
C LEU A 432 1.22 6.93 26.70
N GLY A 433 0.19 7.61 27.22
CA GLY A 433 0.35 8.89 27.92
C GLY A 433 0.92 10.02 27.04
N SER A 434 1.59 10.99 27.66
CA SER A 434 2.17 12.13 26.95
C SER A 434 3.42 11.75 26.15
N PRO A 435 3.63 12.26 24.92
CA PRO A 435 2.82 13.28 24.20
C PRO A 435 1.69 12.71 23.34
N PHE A 436 1.47 11.38 23.35
CA PHE A 436 0.49 10.72 22.50
C PHE A 436 -0.96 11.07 22.86
N ASP A 437 -1.24 11.36 24.14
CA ASP A 437 -2.54 11.82 24.64
C ASP A 437 -3.08 13.08 23.92
N GLY A 438 -2.20 13.95 23.41
CA GLY A 438 -2.53 15.14 22.63
C GLY A 438 -2.83 14.89 21.15
N MET A 439 -2.61 13.67 20.63
CA MET A 439 -2.66 13.37 19.19
C MET A 439 -4.05 12.85 18.75
N ASN A 440 -4.43 13.10 17.50
CA ASN A 440 -5.59 12.41 16.90
C ASN A 440 -5.19 11.00 16.39
N ILE A 441 -6.17 10.18 15.99
CA ILE A 441 -5.90 8.79 15.57
C ILE A 441 -4.88 8.67 14.42
N ALA A 442 -4.91 9.58 13.43
CA ALA A 442 -4.00 9.53 12.30
C ALA A 442 -2.57 9.92 12.70
N GLN A 443 -2.44 10.88 13.62
CA GLN A 443 -1.16 11.23 14.22
C GLN A 443 -0.61 10.08 15.07
N LEU A 444 -1.43 9.46 15.93
CA LEU A 444 -1.03 8.28 16.71
C LEU A 444 -0.56 7.13 15.82
N ALA A 445 -1.32 6.82 14.78
CA ALA A 445 -1.04 5.74 13.86
C ALA A 445 0.30 5.90 13.11
N ILE A 446 0.84 7.11 13.03
CA ILE A 446 2.16 7.40 12.45
C ILE A 446 3.22 7.55 13.56
N ALA A 447 2.92 8.30 14.63
CA ALA A 447 3.84 8.60 15.71
C ALA A 447 4.26 7.37 16.50
N VAL A 448 3.35 6.43 16.75
CA VAL A 448 3.64 5.22 17.54
C VAL A 448 4.65 4.32 16.83
N PRO A 449 4.48 3.97 15.54
CA PRO A 449 5.55 3.30 14.78
C PRO A 449 6.86 4.09 14.74
N LEU A 450 6.84 5.42 14.60
CA LEU A 450 8.05 6.26 14.60
C LEU A 450 8.80 6.24 15.94
N ALA A 451 8.07 6.22 17.04
CA ALA A 451 8.58 6.12 18.40
C ALA A 451 9.14 4.74 18.72
N THR A 452 8.84 3.72 17.91
CA THR A 452 9.13 2.33 18.25
C THR A 452 10.61 2.00 18.07
N GLN A 453 11.21 1.47 19.13
CA GLN A 453 12.58 1.01 19.12
C GLN A 453 12.82 -0.05 18.04
N GLY A 454 13.83 0.18 17.20
CA GLY A 454 14.18 -0.72 16.09
C GLY A 454 13.50 -0.36 14.76
N VAL A 455 12.47 0.49 14.76
CA VAL A 455 11.93 1.08 13.53
C VAL A 455 12.86 2.19 13.06
N THR A 456 13.18 2.20 11.76
CA THR A 456 14.04 3.22 11.15
C THR A 456 13.30 4.16 10.21
N CYS A 457 12.18 3.72 9.65
CA CYS A 457 11.37 4.53 8.73
C CYS A 457 9.90 4.08 8.76
N THR A 458 8.95 4.99 8.88
CA THR A 458 7.51 4.71 8.74
C THR A 458 6.98 5.26 7.43
N LEU A 459 6.41 4.39 6.60
CA LEU A 459 5.89 4.75 5.28
C LEU A 459 4.45 5.28 5.35
N VAL A 460 4.22 6.39 4.66
CA VAL A 460 2.90 7.02 4.52
C VAL A 460 2.51 7.15 3.05
N GLY A 461 1.24 6.87 2.74
CA GLY A 461 0.68 7.02 1.39
C GLY A 461 0.20 8.46 1.13
N ALA A 462 1.12 9.42 1.11
CA ALA A 462 0.78 10.84 1.02
C ALA A 462 0.58 11.31 -0.43
N ARG A 463 -0.65 11.19 -0.94
CA ARG A 463 -1.04 11.54 -2.32
C ARG A 463 -1.41 13.01 -2.54
N ARG A 464 -1.43 13.83 -1.48
CA ARG A 464 -1.76 15.26 -1.51
C ARG A 464 -0.73 16.05 -0.71
N SER A 465 -0.32 17.23 -1.19
CA SER A 465 0.68 18.07 -0.51
C SER A 465 0.26 18.49 0.90
N THR A 466 -1.03 18.71 1.15
CA THR A 466 -1.55 19.03 2.49
C THR A 466 -1.32 17.90 3.50
N TYR A 467 -1.41 16.64 3.05
CA TYR A 467 -1.13 15.49 3.89
C TYR A 467 0.38 15.35 4.13
N VAL A 468 1.22 15.63 3.14
CA VAL A 468 2.69 15.72 3.33
C VAL A 468 3.03 16.73 4.42
N GLU A 469 2.42 17.92 4.43
CA GLU A 469 2.64 18.91 5.48
C GLU A 469 2.21 18.45 6.86
N SER A 470 1.08 17.74 6.94
CA SER A 470 0.59 17.21 8.22
C SER A 470 1.54 16.17 8.80
N VAL A 471 2.15 15.33 7.95
CA VAL A 471 3.16 14.36 8.38
C VAL A 471 4.48 15.05 8.71
N ARG A 472 4.89 16.06 7.94
CA ARG A 472 6.09 16.87 8.22
C ARG A 472 6.00 17.54 9.59
N ALA A 473 4.84 18.13 9.91
CA ALA A 473 4.62 18.77 11.21
C ALA A 473 4.76 17.78 12.39
N LEU A 474 4.38 16.51 12.18
CA LEU A 474 4.56 15.47 13.21
C LEU A 474 6.04 15.21 13.53
N LEU A 475 6.93 15.38 12.55
CA LEU A 475 8.37 15.16 12.73
C LEU A 475 9.06 16.26 13.55
N GLU A 476 8.39 17.40 13.77
CA GLU A 476 8.88 18.48 14.62
C GLU A 476 8.62 18.19 16.11
N HIS A 477 7.83 17.16 16.44
CA HIS A 477 7.61 16.71 17.82
C HIS A 477 8.71 15.76 18.27
N GLU A 478 9.24 15.98 19.48
CA GLU A 478 10.06 14.98 20.17
C GLU A 478 9.17 13.82 20.63
N LEU A 479 9.42 12.63 20.08
CA LEU A 479 8.73 11.41 20.45
C LEU A 479 9.58 10.59 21.44
N PRO A 480 8.99 10.03 22.51
CA PRO A 480 9.70 9.09 23.37
C PRO A 480 10.02 7.81 22.59
N THR A 481 10.99 7.03 23.07
CA THR A 481 11.22 5.67 22.54
C THR A 481 10.30 4.69 23.27
N ILE A 482 9.48 3.95 22.52
CA ILE A 482 8.64 2.87 23.05
C ILE A 482 9.21 1.50 22.65
N GLY A 483 9.02 0.50 23.49
CA GLY A 483 9.49 -0.86 23.30
C GLY A 483 8.36 -1.88 23.34
N ARG A 484 8.75 -3.14 23.57
CA ARG A 484 7.82 -4.28 23.59
C ARG A 484 6.74 -4.15 24.67
N ALA A 485 7.07 -3.64 25.85
CA ALA A 485 6.14 -3.51 26.96
C ALA A 485 4.95 -2.59 26.62
N GLU A 486 5.22 -1.43 26.02
CA GLU A 486 4.18 -0.50 25.58
C GLU A 486 3.33 -1.12 24.46
N TRP A 487 3.94 -1.87 23.54
CA TRP A 487 3.20 -2.59 22.50
C TRP A 487 2.33 -3.73 23.05
N GLU A 488 2.75 -4.40 24.12
CA GLU A 488 1.95 -5.42 24.81
C GLU A 488 0.70 -4.80 25.45
N GLU A 489 0.77 -3.57 25.98
CA GLU A 489 -0.41 -2.84 26.47
C GLU A 489 -1.40 -2.48 25.34
N LEU A 490 -0.90 -2.27 24.13
CA LEU A 490 -1.70 -1.96 22.95
C LEU A 490 -2.38 -3.18 22.31
N LEU A 491 -1.99 -4.42 22.65
CA LEU A 491 -2.58 -5.64 22.08
C LEU A 491 -4.11 -5.68 22.22
N ALA A 492 -4.61 -5.15 23.34
CA ALA A 492 -6.03 -5.13 23.62
C ALA A 492 -6.83 -4.14 22.74
N LEU A 493 -6.18 -3.31 21.92
CA LEU A 493 -6.86 -2.53 20.89
C LEU A 493 -7.50 -3.41 19.82
N GLY A 494 -6.92 -4.58 19.52
CA GLY A 494 -7.47 -5.53 18.55
C GLY A 494 -8.86 -6.06 18.93
N GLU A 495 -9.20 -6.04 20.23
CA GLU A 495 -10.52 -6.44 20.73
C GLU A 495 -11.63 -5.47 20.28
N LEU A 496 -11.29 -4.20 20.06
CA LEU A 496 -12.24 -3.14 19.68
C LEU A 496 -12.68 -3.22 18.21
N VAL A 497 -12.03 -4.07 17.42
CA VAL A 497 -12.41 -4.32 16.02
C VAL A 497 -13.49 -5.40 15.91
N ARG A 498 -13.70 -6.19 16.98
CA ARG A 498 -14.67 -7.29 17.03
C ARG A 498 -16.11 -6.86 17.35
N VAL A 499 -16.34 -5.56 17.56
CA VAL A 499 -17.61 -4.99 18.04
C VAL A 499 -18.30 -4.20 16.95
#